data_AF-A0A016SV00-F1
#
_entry.id   AF-A0A016SV00-F1
#
_cell.length_a   1.000
_cell.length_b   1.000
_cell.length_c   1.000
_cell.angle_alpha   90.00
_cell.angle_beta   90.00
_cell.angle_gamma   90.00
#
_symmetry.space_group_name_H-M   'P 1'
#
loop_
_entity.id
_entity.type
_entity.pdbx_description
1 polymer ?
#
loop_
_entity_poly.entity_id
_entity_poly.type
_entity_poly.pdbx_seq_one_letter_code
_entity_poly.pdbx_strand_id
1 'polypeptide(L)'
;MFPKGGGQPHWGSVYLDNHMEVEGSFIQNGRIMNMTSPPMLQERIRLLQYVGTPESNNFRFVWVIAKNLDVSTAISIREQGNKCSPRIAPAVYQDENYEFLGEADIDNRTMQYVFQGHVHVVDKACFALSAFLMQKQIS
;
A
#
# COMPACT_ATOMS: atom_id res chain seq x y z
N MET A 1 17.39 6.24 8.75
CA MET A 1 18.15 6.80 7.61
C MET A 1 17.91 5.87 6.43
N PHE A 2 17.23 6.33 5.37
CA PHE A 2 17.01 5.51 4.18
C PHE A 2 18.34 5.37 3.42
N PRO A 3 18.69 4.17 2.91
CA PRO A 3 19.93 4.00 2.18
C PRO A 3 19.93 4.89 0.92
N LYS A 4 21.00 5.67 0.75
CA LYS A 4 21.26 6.47 -0.45
C LYS A 4 21.57 5.51 -1.59
N GLY A 5 20.55 5.15 -2.38
CA GLY A 5 20.69 4.26 -3.54
C GLY A 5 19.47 3.39 -3.85
N GLY A 6 18.52 3.27 -2.91
CA GLY A 6 17.26 2.54 -3.14
C GLY A 6 16.23 3.43 -3.84
N GLY A 7 15.54 2.90 -4.85
CA GLY A 7 14.42 3.57 -5.51
C GLY A 7 13.27 3.92 -4.55
N GLN A 8 12.22 4.55 -5.09
CA GLN A 8 11.04 4.89 -4.30
C GLN A 8 10.48 3.65 -3.58
N PRO A 9 10.15 3.73 -2.28
CA PRO A 9 9.53 2.61 -1.59
C PRO A 9 8.15 2.32 -2.18
N HIS A 10 7.77 1.05 -2.20
CA HIS A 10 6.46 0.60 -2.67
C HIS A 10 5.71 -0.16 -1.56
N TRP A 11 4.40 0.01 -1.52
CA TRP A 11 3.49 -0.86 -0.79
C TRP A 11 3.23 -2.14 -1.58
N GLY A 12 2.85 -3.18 -0.87
CA GLY A 12 2.53 -4.47 -1.43
C GLY A 12 1.74 -5.29 -0.43
N SER A 13 1.43 -6.52 -0.83
CA SER A 13 0.78 -7.50 0.04
C SER A 13 1.81 -8.51 0.52
N VAL A 14 1.68 -8.94 1.77
CA VAL A 14 2.44 -10.06 2.35
C VAL A 14 1.42 -10.99 2.97
N TYR A 15 1.54 -12.28 2.70
CA TYR A 15 0.62 -13.32 3.13
C TYR A 15 1.36 -14.62 3.45
N LEU A 16 0.71 -15.52 4.15
CA LEU A 16 1.20 -16.90 4.31
C LEU A 16 0.61 -17.74 3.18
N ASP A 17 1.46 -18.48 2.48
CA ASP A 17 1.02 -19.39 1.44
C ASP A 17 0.46 -20.71 2.02
N ASN A 18 0.11 -21.66 1.15
CA ASN A 18 -0.42 -22.96 1.56
C ASN A 18 0.61 -23.83 2.32
N HIS A 19 1.88 -23.46 2.29
CA HIS A 19 2.98 -24.13 3.00
C HIS A 19 3.36 -23.40 4.30
N MET A 20 2.61 -22.36 4.69
CA MET A 20 2.92 -21.46 5.81
C MET A 20 4.22 -20.68 5.64
N GLU A 21 4.69 -20.51 4.40
CA GLU A 21 5.82 -19.65 4.08
C GLU A 21 5.34 -18.22 3.84
N VAL A 22 6.17 -17.25 4.22
CA VAL A 22 5.88 -15.83 4.02
C VAL A 22 6.18 -15.50 2.56
N GLU A 23 5.13 -15.17 1.82
CA GLU A 23 5.22 -14.67 0.45
C GLU A 23 4.69 -13.24 0.38
N GLY A 24 5.02 -12.53 -0.69
CA GLY A 24 4.45 -11.22 -0.93
C GLY A 24 4.69 -10.74 -2.34
N SER A 25 3.85 -9.79 -2.76
CA SER A 25 3.91 -9.18 -4.09
C SER A 25 3.91 -7.67 -3.96
N PHE A 26 4.85 -7.06 -4.67
CA PHE A 26 4.96 -5.61 -4.83
C PHE A 26 4.84 -5.25 -6.32
N ILE A 27 4.56 -3.99 -6.62
CA ILE A 27 4.48 -3.52 -8.00
C ILE A 27 5.49 -2.39 -8.17
N GLN A 28 6.42 -2.58 -9.10
CA GLN A 28 7.43 -1.57 -9.43
C GLN A 28 7.44 -1.36 -10.94
N ASN A 29 7.20 -0.12 -11.38
CA ASN A 29 7.13 0.24 -12.80
C ASN A 29 6.19 -0.68 -13.61
N GLY A 30 5.03 -1.04 -13.03
CA GLY A 30 4.04 -1.94 -13.65
C GLY A 30 4.45 -3.41 -13.71
N ARG A 31 5.55 -3.81 -13.05
CA ARG A 31 6.00 -5.20 -12.96
C ARG A 31 5.77 -5.76 -11.56
N ILE A 32 5.37 -7.03 -11.52
CA ILE A 32 5.20 -7.77 -10.28
C ILE A 32 6.59 -8.15 -9.76
N MET A 33 6.85 -7.77 -8.51
CA MET A 33 8.07 -8.10 -7.78
C MET A 33 7.68 -9.01 -6.61
N ASN A 34 7.75 -10.32 -6.83
CA ASN A 34 7.47 -11.31 -5.78
C ASN A 34 8.68 -11.48 -4.85
N MET A 35 8.45 -11.73 -3.57
CA MET A 35 9.52 -11.91 -2.58
C MET A 35 10.50 -13.05 -2.94
N THR A 36 9.99 -14.11 -3.57
CA THR A 36 10.78 -15.24 -4.07
C THR A 36 11.55 -14.97 -5.36
N SER A 37 11.29 -13.84 -6.03
CA SER A 37 11.98 -13.50 -7.28
C SER A 37 13.44 -13.10 -7.03
N PRO A 38 14.40 -13.45 -7.92
CA PRO A 38 15.82 -13.17 -7.70
C PRO A 38 16.16 -11.71 -7.32
N PRO A 39 15.52 -10.67 -7.89
CA PRO A 39 15.77 -9.28 -7.49
C PRO A 39 15.37 -8.98 -6.04
N MET A 40 14.35 -9.66 -5.51
CA MET A 40 13.81 -9.41 -4.17
C MET A 40 14.48 -10.24 -3.08
N LEU A 41 15.19 -11.32 -3.42
CA LEU A 41 15.88 -12.18 -2.45
C LEU A 41 16.95 -11.45 -1.63
N GLN A 42 17.51 -10.36 -2.15
CA GLN A 42 18.52 -9.54 -1.48
C GLN A 42 17.91 -8.31 -0.79
N GLU A 43 16.62 -8.06 -1.01
CA GLU A 43 15.93 -6.89 -0.51
C GLU A 43 15.29 -7.15 0.86
N ARG A 44 15.19 -6.10 1.67
CA ARG A 44 14.49 -6.17 2.95
C ARG A 44 13.10 -5.56 2.81
N ILE A 45 12.08 -6.34 3.14
CA ILE A 45 10.72 -5.83 3.27
C ILE A 45 10.48 -5.25 4.68
N ARG A 46 9.46 -4.41 4.79
CA ARG A 46 9.02 -3.85 6.08
C ARG A 46 7.52 -4.10 6.22
N LEU A 47 7.12 -4.57 7.39
CA LEU A 47 5.71 -4.76 7.74
C LEU A 47 5.21 -3.55 8.52
N LEU A 48 4.03 -3.06 8.17
CA LEU A 48 3.34 -2.07 8.98
C LEU A 48 2.81 -2.76 10.23
N GLN A 49 3.19 -2.27 11.41
CA GLN A 49 2.78 -2.83 12.69
C GLN A 49 2.12 -1.76 13.54
N TYR A 50 0.98 -2.10 14.14
CA TYR A 50 0.31 -1.29 15.15
C TYR A 50 0.54 -1.95 16.52
N VAL A 51 1.42 -1.36 17.34
CA VAL A 51 1.77 -1.88 18.66
C VAL A 51 1.08 -1.03 19.73
N GLY A 52 0.44 -1.68 20.71
CA GLY A 52 -0.32 -1.01 21.77
C GLY A 52 -1.82 -0.92 21.47
N THR A 53 -2.51 0.01 22.12
CA THR A 53 -3.96 0.22 21.98
C THR A 53 -4.26 1.65 21.54
N PRO A 54 -5.47 1.95 21.01
CA PRO A 54 -5.87 3.32 20.68
C PRO A 54 -5.68 4.30 21.84
N GLU A 55 -5.87 3.85 23.08
CA GLU A 55 -5.71 4.65 24.30
C GLU A 55 -4.24 4.95 24.60
N SER A 56 -3.33 3.99 24.39
CA SER A 56 -1.89 4.23 24.61
C SER A 56 -1.29 5.12 23.52
N ASN A 57 -1.81 5.02 22.29
CA ASN A 57 -1.25 5.67 21.12
C ASN A 57 -1.92 7.01 20.79
N ASN A 58 -3.11 7.30 21.35
CA ASN A 58 -3.98 8.44 21.01
C ASN A 58 -4.43 8.48 19.53
N PHE A 59 -4.27 7.37 18.81
CA PHE A 59 -4.79 7.21 17.46
C PHE A 59 -4.99 5.73 17.18
N ARG A 60 -5.78 5.40 16.16
CA ARG A 60 -5.85 4.06 15.57
C ARG A 60 -5.75 4.14 14.04
N PHE A 61 -5.38 3.04 13.41
CA PHE A 61 -5.52 2.93 11.96
C PHE A 61 -6.95 2.56 11.59
N VAL A 62 -7.48 3.24 10.58
CA VAL A 62 -8.78 2.94 9.99
C VAL A 62 -8.66 2.97 8.48
N TRP A 63 -9.40 2.07 7.84
CA TRP A 63 -9.61 2.07 6.39
C TRP A 63 -10.76 3.02 6.07
N VAL A 64 -10.51 3.97 5.18
CA VAL A 64 -11.49 4.99 4.77
C VAL A 64 -11.58 4.98 3.25
N ILE A 65 -12.81 5.02 2.74
CA ILE A 65 -13.08 5.14 1.30
C ILE A 65 -12.34 6.35 0.72
N ALA A 66 -11.71 6.19 -0.44
CA ALA A 66 -10.81 7.18 -1.02
C ALA A 66 -11.44 8.56 -1.19
N LYS A 67 -12.74 8.63 -1.52
CA LYS A 67 -13.50 9.88 -1.60
C LYS A 67 -13.54 10.67 -0.29
N ASN A 68 -13.45 10.02 0.86
CA ASN A 68 -13.55 10.64 2.19
C ASN A 68 -12.18 10.73 2.90
N LEU A 69 -11.10 10.36 2.22
CA LEU A 69 -9.76 10.35 2.81
C LEU A 69 -9.31 11.77 3.20
N ASP A 70 -8.89 11.94 4.45
CA ASP A 70 -8.10 13.10 4.84
C ASP A 70 -6.62 12.84 4.54
N VAL A 71 -6.14 13.44 3.45
CA VAL A 71 -4.77 13.27 2.95
C VAL A 71 -3.72 13.70 3.99
N SER A 72 -4.06 14.57 4.94
CA SER A 72 -3.12 15.01 5.98
C SER A 72 -2.83 13.94 7.04
N THR A 73 -3.74 12.99 7.23
CA THR A 73 -3.64 11.89 8.21
C THR A 73 -3.49 10.51 7.55
N ALA A 74 -3.53 10.45 6.22
CA ALA A 74 -3.30 9.26 5.43
C ALA A 74 -1.92 8.64 5.69
N ILE A 75 -1.87 7.32 5.85
CA ILE A 75 -0.62 6.56 5.87
C ILE A 75 -0.07 6.55 4.45
N SER A 76 0.91 7.41 4.20
CA SER A 76 1.53 7.53 2.90
C SER A 76 3.04 7.76 3.02
N ILE A 77 3.72 7.40 1.95
CA ILE A 77 5.12 7.69 1.71
C ILE A 77 5.21 8.66 0.54
N ARG A 78 6.20 9.54 0.60
CA ARG A 78 6.49 10.50 -0.45
C ARG A 78 7.98 10.48 -0.75
N GLU A 79 8.34 10.58 -2.02
CA GLU A 79 9.75 10.64 -2.40
C GLU A 79 10.39 11.90 -1.79
N GLN A 80 11.48 11.70 -1.05
CA GLN A 80 12.19 12.78 -0.39
C GLN A 80 12.92 13.64 -1.42
N GLY A 81 12.75 14.96 -1.35
CA GLY A 81 13.44 15.92 -2.23
C GLY A 81 12.62 16.36 -3.44
N ASN A 82 11.52 15.67 -3.77
CA ASN A 82 10.61 16.08 -4.84
C ASN A 82 9.24 16.47 -4.28
N LYS A 83 9.00 17.78 -4.12
CA LYS A 83 7.70 18.32 -3.68
C LYS A 83 6.54 18.06 -4.66
N CYS A 84 6.81 17.51 -5.84
CA CYS A 84 5.80 17.08 -6.81
C CYS A 84 5.68 15.56 -6.90
N SER A 85 6.42 14.78 -6.10
CA SER A 85 6.26 13.33 -6.09
C SER A 85 4.89 12.96 -5.53
N PRO A 86 4.24 11.94 -6.11
CA PRO A 86 2.93 11.49 -5.64
C PRO A 86 3.03 10.89 -4.22
N ARG A 87 1.93 11.03 -3.47
CA ARG A 87 1.74 10.33 -2.20
C ARG A 87 1.29 8.91 -2.47
N ILE A 88 2.15 7.98 -2.10
CA ILE A 88 1.94 6.56 -2.32
C ILE A 88 1.50 5.90 -1.00
N ALA A 89 0.40 5.16 -1.00
CA ALA A 89 -0.28 4.67 0.20
C ALA A 89 -0.73 3.21 0.05
N PRO A 90 -0.86 2.45 1.15
CA PRO A 90 -1.49 1.14 1.08
C PRO A 90 -2.99 1.34 0.82
N ALA A 91 -3.53 0.53 -0.08
CA ALA A 91 -4.94 0.61 -0.44
C ALA A 91 -5.55 -0.78 -0.61
N VAL A 92 -6.83 -0.88 -0.31
CA VAL A 92 -7.66 -2.07 -0.56
C VAL A 92 -8.72 -1.71 -1.57
N TYR A 93 -8.77 -2.43 -2.69
CA TYR A 93 -9.86 -2.33 -3.65
C TYR A 93 -10.90 -3.38 -3.32
N GLN A 94 -12.14 -2.95 -3.14
CA GLN A 94 -13.28 -3.84 -2.90
C GLN A 94 -14.10 -3.99 -4.18
N ASP A 95 -14.20 -5.22 -4.67
CA ASP A 95 -15.02 -5.55 -5.84
C ASP A 95 -15.92 -6.74 -5.54
N GLU A 96 -17.22 -6.50 -5.55
CA GLU A 96 -18.27 -7.45 -5.17
C GLU A 96 -17.99 -8.14 -3.81
N ASN A 97 -17.38 -9.33 -3.85
CA ASN A 97 -17.11 -10.20 -2.69
C ASN A 97 -15.60 -10.37 -2.41
N TYR A 98 -14.74 -9.63 -3.10
CA TYR A 98 -13.29 -9.74 -2.99
C TYR A 98 -12.66 -8.41 -2.54
N GLU A 99 -11.55 -8.54 -1.83
CA GLU A 99 -10.72 -7.43 -1.39
C GLU A 99 -9.30 -7.66 -1.88
N PHE A 100 -8.72 -6.64 -2.51
CA PHE A 100 -7.39 -6.72 -3.09
C PHE A 100 -6.49 -5.64 -2.47
N LEU A 101 -5.48 -6.07 -1.71
CA LEU A 101 -4.49 -5.18 -1.13
C LEU A 101 -3.42 -4.81 -2.16
N GLY A 102 -3.08 -3.53 -2.23
CA GLY A 102 -2.09 -3.01 -3.15
C GLY A 102 -1.63 -1.60 -2.79
N GLU A 103 -1.25 -0.85 -3.80
CA GLU A 103 -0.64 0.47 -3.71
C GLU A 103 -1.51 1.53 -4.41
N ALA A 104 -1.82 2.62 -3.72
CA ALA A 104 -2.50 3.77 -4.29
C ALA A 104 -1.55 4.95 -4.47
N ASP A 105 -1.71 5.63 -5.60
CA ASP A 105 -1.28 7.00 -5.80
C ASP A 105 -2.46 7.92 -5.50
N ILE A 106 -2.41 8.57 -4.33
CA ILE A 106 -3.47 9.44 -3.84
C ILE A 106 -3.67 10.64 -4.77
N ASP A 107 -2.56 11.21 -5.25
CA ASP A 107 -2.58 12.46 -6.00
C ASP A 107 -3.10 12.23 -7.43
N ASN A 108 -2.73 11.11 -8.05
CA ASN A 108 -3.22 10.71 -9.37
C ASN A 108 -4.55 9.93 -9.33
N ARG A 109 -5.06 9.59 -8.14
CA ARG A 109 -6.32 8.84 -7.94
C ARG A 109 -6.34 7.50 -8.66
N THR A 110 -5.25 6.76 -8.51
CA THR A 110 -5.09 5.43 -9.09
C THR A 110 -4.64 4.45 -8.03
N MET A 111 -5.01 3.19 -8.17
CA MET A 111 -4.51 2.09 -7.35
C MET A 111 -4.06 0.95 -8.24
N GLN A 112 -3.03 0.23 -7.81
CA GLN A 112 -2.56 -1.00 -8.45
C GLN A 112 -2.57 -2.14 -7.45
N TYR A 113 -2.95 -3.33 -7.89
CA TYR A 113 -2.91 -4.56 -7.09
C TYR A 113 -2.54 -5.76 -7.94
N VAL A 114 -2.09 -6.83 -7.30
CA VAL A 114 -1.76 -8.09 -7.96
C VAL A 114 -2.89 -9.09 -7.77
N PHE A 115 -3.40 -9.64 -8.86
CA PHE A 115 -4.35 -10.74 -8.81
C PHE A 115 -4.12 -11.71 -9.97
N GLN A 116 -4.07 -13.00 -9.65
CA GLN A 116 -3.80 -14.09 -10.61
C GLN A 116 -2.58 -13.83 -11.51
N GLY A 117 -1.48 -13.34 -10.93
CA GLY A 117 -0.23 -13.09 -11.65
C GLY A 117 -0.25 -11.88 -12.59
N HIS A 118 -1.26 -11.01 -12.48
CA HIS A 118 -1.36 -9.79 -13.30
C HIS A 118 -1.45 -8.55 -12.41
N VAL A 119 -0.92 -7.43 -12.92
CA VAL A 119 -1.12 -6.10 -12.35
C VAL A 119 -2.44 -5.55 -12.85
N HIS A 120 -3.33 -5.22 -11.93
CA HIS A 120 -4.59 -4.55 -12.21
C HIS A 120 -4.49 -3.10 -11.79
N VAL A 121 -5.12 -2.21 -12.54
CA VAL A 121 -5.13 -0.76 -12.27
C VAL A 121 -6.57 -0.30 -12.11
N VAL A 122 -6.84 0.36 -10.99
CA VAL A 122 -8.13 0.98 -10.66
C VAL A 122 -7.96 2.48 -10.79
N ASP A 123 -8.82 3.14 -11.55
CA ASP A 123 -8.77 4.58 -11.76
C ASP A 123 -10.13 5.27 -11.52
N LYS A 124 -10.09 6.61 -11.52
CA LYS A 124 -11.28 7.49 -11.61
C LYS A 124 -12.36 7.17 -10.58
N ALA A 125 -13.55 6.78 -11.04
CA ALA A 125 -14.73 6.57 -10.21
C ALA A 125 -14.57 5.34 -9.33
N CYS A 126 -14.00 4.25 -9.85
CA CYS A 126 -13.75 3.03 -9.11
C CYS A 126 -12.76 3.28 -7.97
N PHE A 127 -11.72 4.08 -8.21
CA PHE A 127 -10.80 4.49 -7.14
C PHE A 127 -11.56 5.25 -6.05
N ALA A 128 -12.32 6.29 -6.42
CA ALA A 128 -13.01 7.13 -5.44
C ALA A 128 -14.07 6.38 -4.62
N LEU A 129 -14.75 5.40 -5.23
CA LEU A 129 -15.94 4.76 -4.66
C LEU A 129 -15.70 3.37 -4.07
N SER A 130 -14.60 2.71 -4.43
CA SER A 130 -14.35 1.32 -4.07
C SER A 130 -12.93 1.05 -3.56
N ALA A 131 -12.03 2.04 -3.60
CA ALA A 131 -10.74 1.93 -2.92
C ALA A 131 -10.83 2.49 -1.50
N PHE A 132 -10.24 1.77 -0.55
CA PHE A 132 -10.06 2.18 0.83
C PHE A 132 -8.59 2.42 1.10
N LEU A 133 -8.27 3.54 1.73
CA LEU A 133 -6.92 3.90 2.12
C LEU A 133 -6.83 3.97 3.64
N MET A 134 -5.64 3.68 4.17
CA MET A 134 -5.42 3.69 5.61
C MET A 134 -5.12 5.12 6.09
N GLN A 135 -5.77 5.58 7.16
CA GLN A 135 -5.46 6.84 7.82
C GLN A 135 -5.38 6.68 9.34
N LYS A 136 -4.70 7.63 9.99
CA LYS A 136 -4.69 7.77 11.45
C LYS A 136 -5.95 8.53 11.89
N GLN A 137 -6.82 7.86 12.63
CA GLN A 137 -7.92 8.51 13.32
C GLN A 137 -7.50 8.79 14.77
N ILE A 138 -7.56 10.06 15.18
CA ILE A 138 -7.33 10.46 16.57
C ILE A 138 -8.51 9.96 17.42
N SER A 139 -8.19 9.34 18.56
CA SER A 139 -9.15 8.78 19.51
C SER A 139 -9.55 9.80 20.57
#